data_AF-A0A8C2UWP8-F1
#
_entry.id   AF-A0A8C2UWP8-F1
#
_cell.length_a   1.000
_cell.length_b   1.000
_cell.length_c   1.000
_cell.angle_alpha   90.00
_cell.angle_beta   90.00
_cell.angle_gamma   90.00
#
_symmetry.space_group_name_H-M   'P 1'
#
loop_
_entity.id
_entity.type
_entity.pdbx_description
1 polymer ?
#
loop_
_entity_poly.entity_id
_entity_poly.type
_entity_poly.pdbx_seq_one_letter_code
_entity_poly.pdbx_strand_id
1 'polypeptide(L)'
;MTLEELEDNEDEFNEEDERAVEMYRQQRLAEWKATQLKNKFGEVLEISGKDYVQEVTKAGEGLWVVLHLYKQGIPLCALINQHFSGLARKFPDVKFI
;
A
#
# COMPACT_ATOMS: atom_id res chain seq x y z
N MET A 1 21.67 15.55 -15.45
CA MET A 1 22.25 14.22 -15.69
C MET A 1 21.68 13.64 -16.96
N THR A 2 22.27 14.10 -18.06
CA THR A 2 22.25 13.42 -19.35
C THR A 2 23.26 12.27 -19.35
N LEU A 3 23.20 11.37 -20.34
CA LEU A 3 24.12 10.23 -20.43
C LEU A 3 25.60 10.67 -20.59
N GLU A 4 25.81 11.79 -21.28
CA GLU A 4 27.12 12.38 -21.60
C GLU A 4 27.80 12.99 -20.36
N GLU A 5 27.02 13.55 -19.42
CA GLU A 5 27.53 14.09 -18.14
C GLU A 5 28.01 13.00 -17.15
N LEU A 6 27.61 11.75 -17.36
CA LEU A 6 28.01 10.60 -16.54
C LEU A 6 29.33 9.98 -17.03
N GLU A 7 29.56 9.99 -18.34
CA GLU A 7 30.77 9.43 -18.97
C GLU A 7 32.02 10.27 -18.62
N ASP A 8 31.89 11.60 -18.53
CA ASP A 8 32.97 12.50 -18.09
C ASP A 8 33.28 12.42 -16.57
N ASN A 9 32.43 11.77 -15.76
CA ASN A 9 32.58 11.63 -14.31
C ASN A 9 33.03 10.23 -13.85
N GLU A 10 33.30 9.31 -14.78
CA GLU A 10 33.76 7.94 -14.42
C GLU A 10 35.07 7.96 -13.63
N ASP A 11 35.94 8.94 -13.83
CA ASP A 11 37.21 9.11 -13.09
C ASP A 11 37.01 9.64 -11.65
N GLU A 12 35.85 10.23 -11.31
CA GLU A 12 35.52 10.71 -9.95
C GLU A 12 34.70 9.69 -9.14
N PHE A 13 34.10 8.68 -9.79
CA PHE A 13 33.34 7.61 -9.14
C PHE A 13 34.29 6.58 -8.53
N ASN A 14 34.50 6.66 -7.21
CA ASN A 14 35.37 5.74 -6.50
C ASN A 14 34.59 4.56 -5.89
N GLU A 15 35.32 3.59 -5.32
CA GLU A 15 34.72 2.39 -4.67
C GLU A 15 33.76 2.73 -3.50
N GLU A 16 33.88 3.91 -2.89
CA GLU A 16 32.94 4.38 -1.86
C GLU A 16 31.61 4.82 -2.47
N ASP A 17 31.64 5.49 -3.62
CA ASP A 17 30.45 5.90 -4.37
C ASP A 17 29.67 4.67 -4.89
N GLU A 18 30.38 3.67 -5.41
CA GLU A 18 29.76 2.39 -5.83
C GLU A 18 29.05 1.69 -4.67
N ARG A 19 29.70 1.64 -3.49
CA ARG A 19 29.11 1.05 -2.28
C ARG A 19 27.89 1.83 -1.80
N ALA A 20 27.94 3.16 -1.84
CA ALA A 20 26.81 4.01 -1.45
C ALA A 20 25.60 3.79 -2.37
N VAL A 21 25.81 3.71 -3.68
CA VAL A 21 24.76 3.44 -4.67
C VAL A 21 24.14 2.06 -4.47
N GLU A 22 24.95 1.01 -4.25
CA GLU A 22 24.42 -0.34 -4.02
C GLU A 22 23.65 -0.43 -2.69
N MET A 23 24.13 0.23 -1.62
CA MET A 23 23.40 0.33 -0.35
C MET A 23 22.04 1.02 -0.54
N TYR A 24 21.99 2.14 -1.25
CA TYR A 24 20.74 2.83 -1.56
C TYR A 24 19.78 1.95 -2.37
N ARG A 25 20.31 1.23 -3.36
CA ARG A 25 19.52 0.29 -4.17
C ARG A 25 18.89 -0.79 -3.31
N GLN A 26 19.67 -1.40 -2.42
CA GLN A 26 19.19 -2.43 -1.50
C GLN A 26 18.14 -1.89 -0.53
N GLN A 27 18.33 -0.69 0.01
CA GLN A 27 17.37 -0.04 0.88
C GLN A 27 16.03 0.19 0.17
N ARG A 28 16.06 0.75 -1.05
CA ARG A 28 14.85 0.97 -1.86
C ARG A 28 14.13 -0.32 -2.21
N LEU A 29 14.88 -1.38 -2.53
CA LEU A 29 14.30 -2.70 -2.81
C LEU A 29 13.63 -3.30 -1.57
N ALA A 30 14.22 -3.12 -0.39
CA ALA A 30 13.65 -3.56 0.87
C ALA A 30 12.37 -2.79 1.23
N GLU A 31 12.36 -1.47 1.07
CA GLU A 31 11.16 -0.63 1.25
C GLU A 31 10.03 -1.06 0.32
N TRP A 32 10.35 -1.32 -0.96
CA TRP A 32 9.38 -1.77 -1.95
C TRP A 32 8.81 -3.15 -1.59
N LYS A 33 9.65 -4.11 -1.21
CA LYS A 33 9.21 -5.44 -0.72
C LYS A 33 8.34 -5.34 0.52
N ALA A 34 8.69 -4.48 1.47
CA ALA A 34 7.90 -4.25 2.68
C ALA A 34 6.51 -3.67 2.34
N THR A 35 6.43 -2.78 1.36
CA THR A 35 5.16 -2.22 0.86
C THR A 35 4.33 -3.27 0.16
N GLN A 36 4.93 -4.09 -0.71
CA GLN A 36 4.23 -5.19 -1.38
C GLN A 36 3.67 -6.20 -0.37
N LEU A 37 4.38 -6.49 0.71
CA LEU A 37 3.88 -7.39 1.75
C LEU A 37 2.65 -6.82 2.46
N LYS A 38 2.48 -5.49 2.52
CA LYS A 38 1.28 -4.85 3.09
C LYS A 38 0.09 -4.84 2.15
N ASN A 39 0.32 -4.91 0.83
CA ASN A 39 -0.72 -4.94 -0.21
C ASN A 39 -1.45 -6.31 -0.25
N LYS A 40 -2.22 -6.62 0.81
CA LYS A 40 -2.92 -7.91 0.98
C LYS A 40 -4.42 -7.84 0.68
N PHE A 41 -4.96 -6.63 0.52
CA PHE A 41 -6.36 -6.35 0.22
C PHE A 41 -6.53 -5.95 -1.25
N GLY A 42 -7.73 -5.51 -1.61
CA GLY A 42 -8.10 -5.21 -3.00
C GLY A 42 -9.61 -5.20 -3.24
N GLU A 43 -10.38 -5.71 -2.28
CA GLU A 43 -11.82 -5.86 -2.35
C GLU A 43 -12.47 -5.40 -1.04
N VAL A 44 -13.79 -5.18 -1.08
CA VAL A 44 -14.60 -4.83 0.09
C VAL A 44 -15.12 -6.12 0.70
N LEU A 45 -14.97 -6.27 2.02
CA LEU A 45 -15.43 -7.45 2.75
C LEU A 45 -16.71 -7.14 3.52
N GLU A 46 -17.81 -7.84 3.25
CA GLU A 46 -18.98 -7.75 4.11
C GLU A 46 -18.81 -8.60 5.37
N ILE A 47 -19.14 -8.02 6.53
CA ILE A 47 -19.02 -8.70 7.82
C ILE A 47 -20.33 -8.65 8.60
N SER A 48 -20.53 -9.64 9.47
CA SER A 48 -21.57 -9.56 10.49
C SER A 48 -21.06 -8.83 11.74
N GLY A 49 -21.98 -8.43 12.62
CA GLY A 49 -21.60 -7.81 13.90
C GLY A 49 -20.73 -8.72 14.80
N LYS A 50 -20.81 -10.05 14.63
CA LYS A 50 -19.98 -11.01 15.39
C LYS A 50 -18.52 -10.98 14.96
N ASP A 51 -18.28 -10.63 13.70
CA ASP A 51 -16.94 -10.62 13.11
C ASP A 51 -16.19 -9.31 13.41
N TYR A 52 -16.91 -8.25 13.80
CA TYR A 52 -16.35 -6.91 14.05
C TYR A 52 -15.08 -6.92 14.92
N VAL A 53 -15.10 -7.66 16.04
CA VAL A 53 -13.95 -7.69 16.96
C VAL A 53 -12.71 -8.26 16.28
N GLN A 54 -12.87 -9.30 15.47
CA GLN A 54 -11.74 -9.90 14.73
C GLN A 54 -11.31 -9.00 13.57
N GLU A 55 -12.27 -8.53 12.79
CA GLU A 55 -12.02 -7.87 11.52
C GLU A 55 -11.58 -6.41 11.66
N VAL A 56 -12.00 -5.73 12.73
CA VAL A 56 -11.75 -4.30 12.99
C VAL A 56 -10.84 -4.12 14.21
N THR A 57 -11.26 -4.61 15.39
CA THR A 57 -10.51 -4.38 16.63
C THR A 57 -9.18 -5.16 16.68
N LYS A 58 -9.14 -6.34 16.06
CA LYS A 58 -7.97 -7.22 16.03
C LYS A 58 -7.38 -7.40 14.63
N ALA A 59 -7.58 -6.41 13.75
CA ALA A 59 -7.17 -6.49 12.34
C ALA A 59 -5.64 -6.57 12.13
N GLY A 60 -4.86 -6.19 13.15
CA GLY A 60 -3.39 -6.23 13.14
C GLY A 60 -2.78 -4.83 13.34
N GLU A 61 -1.54 -4.80 13.84
CA GLU A 61 -0.82 -3.53 14.02
C GLU A 61 -0.38 -2.93 12.68
N GLY A 62 -0.45 -1.61 12.57
CA GLY A 62 -0.03 -0.88 11.36
C GLY A 62 -0.95 -1.06 10.16
N LEU A 63 -2.14 -1.62 10.35
CA LEU A 63 -3.15 -1.86 9.32
C LEU A 63 -4.32 -0.89 9.49
N TRP A 64 -4.72 -0.25 8.38
CA TRP A 64 -5.87 0.64 8.36
C TRP A 64 -7.14 -0.12 8.00
N VAL A 65 -8.19 0.10 8.78
CA VAL A 65 -9.53 -0.44 8.52
C VAL A 65 -10.50 0.71 8.31
N VAL A 66 -11.21 0.70 7.18
CA VAL A 66 -12.27 1.66 6.88
C VAL A 66 -13.59 0.89 6.82
N LEU A 67 -14.46 1.17 7.79
CA LEU A 67 -15.75 0.49 7.94
C LEU A 67 -16.90 1.39 7.47
N HIS A 68 -17.72 0.91 6.53
CA HIS A 68 -18.99 1.53 6.16
C HIS A 68 -20.17 0.79 6.80
N LEU A 69 -20.69 1.32 7.90
CA LEU A 69 -21.99 0.90 8.41
C LEU A 69 -23.10 1.42 7.50
N TYR A 70 -23.88 0.52 6.91
CA TYR A 70 -24.88 0.86 5.91
C TYR A 70 -26.17 0.03 6.07
N LYS A 71 -27.22 0.42 5.35
CA LYS A 71 -28.48 -0.32 5.28
C LYS A 71 -28.88 -0.57 3.82
N GLN A 72 -29.23 -1.81 3.51
CA GLN A 72 -29.72 -2.19 2.18
C GLN A 72 -30.99 -1.41 1.80
N GLY A 73 -31.11 -1.10 0.51
CA GLY A 73 -32.25 -0.34 -0.04
C GLY A 73 -32.14 1.18 0.07
N ILE A 74 -31.09 1.73 0.70
CA ILE A 74 -30.81 3.17 0.69
C ILE A 74 -29.91 3.50 -0.52
N PRO A 75 -30.37 4.33 -1.50
CA PRO A 75 -29.60 4.61 -2.70
C PRO A 75 -28.21 5.21 -2.44
N LEU A 76 -28.08 6.07 -1.44
CA LEU A 76 -26.79 6.66 -1.07
C LEU A 76 -25.80 5.63 -0.53
N CYS A 77 -26.27 4.61 0.21
CA CYS A 77 -25.42 3.51 0.65
C CYS A 77 -24.90 2.70 -0.54
N ALA A 78 -25.76 2.42 -1.53
CA ALA A 78 -25.34 1.72 -2.75
C ALA A 78 -24.26 2.51 -3.52
N LEU A 79 -24.40 3.84 -3.60
CA LEU A 79 -23.39 4.71 -4.21
C LEU A 79 -22.07 4.67 -3.45
N ILE A 80 -22.10 4.73 -2.12
CA ILE A 80 -20.87 4.64 -1.31
C ILE A 80 -20.20 3.27 -1.49
N ASN A 81 -20.97 2.17 -1.52
CA ASN A 81 -20.43 0.81 -1.76
C ASN A 81 -19.69 0.70 -3.11
N GLN A 82 -20.20 1.37 -4.15
CA GLN A 82 -19.52 1.45 -5.44
C GLN A 82 -18.17 2.17 -5.34
N HIS A 83 -18.12 3.31 -4.63
CA HIS A 83 -16.87 4.03 -4.40
C HIS A 83 -15.90 3.23 -3.52
N PHE A 84 -16.39 2.55 -2.48
CA PHE A 84 -15.62 1.64 -1.62
C PHE A 84 -14.92 0.56 -2.44
N SER A 85 -15.63 -0.06 -3.38
CA SER A 85 -15.07 -1.07 -4.28
C SER A 85 -13.94 -0.51 -5.15
N GLY A 86 -14.06 0.73 -5.62
CA GLY A 86 -13.01 1.41 -6.36
C GLY A 86 -11.79 1.75 -5.50
N LEU A 87 -12.02 2.18 -4.27
CA LEU A 87 -10.95 2.53 -3.31
C LEU A 87 -10.19 1.28 -2.85
N ALA A 88 -10.87 0.18 -2.57
CA ALA A 88 -10.24 -1.08 -2.16
C ALA A 88 -9.21 -1.56 -3.19
N ARG A 89 -9.54 -1.48 -4.49
CA ARG A 89 -8.61 -1.84 -5.58
C ARG A 89 -7.41 -0.88 -5.69
N LYS A 90 -7.63 0.39 -5.36
CA LYS A 90 -6.60 1.44 -5.46
C LYS A 90 -5.64 1.41 -4.27
N PHE A 91 -6.11 0.98 -3.09
CA PHE A 91 -5.37 0.98 -1.84
C PHE A 91 -5.36 -0.43 -1.22
N PRO A 92 -4.60 -1.38 -1.81
CA PRO A 92 -4.55 -2.77 -1.36
C PRO A 92 -3.87 -2.96 0.00
N ASP A 93 -3.26 -1.92 0.57
CA ASP A 93 -2.72 -1.88 1.93
C ASP A 93 -3.75 -1.49 2.99
N VAL A 94 -4.96 -1.11 2.58
CA VAL A 94 -6.07 -0.72 3.45
C VAL A 94 -7.20 -1.74 3.36
N LYS A 95 -7.76 -2.10 4.50
CA LYS A 95 -8.89 -3.04 4.60
C LYS A 95 -10.21 -2.27 4.56
N PHE A 96 -10.98 -2.48 3.51
CA PHE A 96 -12.32 -1.90 3.35
C PHE A 96 -13.38 -2.93 3.75
N ILE A 97 -14.27 -2.52 4.64
CA ILE A 97 -15.33 -3.34 5.24
C ILE A 97 -16.66 -2.62 5.15
#